data_AF-A0A1F9M689-F1
#
_entry.id   AF-A0A1F9M689-F1
#
_cell.length_a   1.000
_cell.length_b   1.000
_cell.length_c   1.000
_cell.angle_alpha   90.00
_cell.angle_beta   90.00
_cell.angle_gamma   90.00
#
_symmetry.space_group_name_H-M   'P 1'
#
loop_
_entity.id
_entity.type
_entity.pdbx_description
1 polymer ?
#
loop_
_entity_poly.entity_id
_entity_poly.type
_entity_poly.pdbx_seq_one_letter_code
_entity_poly.pdbx_strand_id
1 'polypeptide(L)'
;MSVFGQSRYLETTADDGKVVVTDAVTSYSWTKDFTTGLTWQQALAHCEGLVYGGHSDWRLPNVNQLTDLIDLGRGSPASAFPGTSSSLFWSSSTYLGSPTRGWYVRFDDGTVNDALKSSTYSVRCVRM
;
A
#
# COMPACT_ATOMS: atom_id res chain seq x y z
N MET A 1 -1.35 26.73 24.86
CA MET A 1 -0.43 25.65 24.43
C MET A 1 -1.23 24.71 23.55
N SER A 2 -1.18 24.84 22.22
CA SER A 2 -1.74 23.80 21.35
C SER A 2 -0.64 22.76 21.12
N VAL A 3 -0.86 21.55 21.59
CA VAL A 3 -0.03 20.41 21.19
C VAL A 3 -0.47 20.09 19.76
N PHE A 4 0.35 20.45 18.78
CA PHE A 4 0.14 19.99 17.41
C PHE A 4 0.33 18.48 17.42
N GLY A 5 -0.74 17.71 17.24
CA GLY A 5 -0.66 16.26 17.07
C GLY A 5 0.20 15.96 15.85
N GLN A 6 1.28 15.21 16.03
CA GLN A 6 2.15 14.82 14.93
C GLN A 6 1.35 13.96 13.93
N SER A 7 1.47 14.26 12.63
CA SER A 7 0.79 13.48 11.59
C SER A 7 1.34 12.06 11.57
N ARG A 8 0.46 11.05 11.52
CA ARG A 8 0.85 9.62 11.42
C ARG A 8 1.82 9.36 10.25
N TYR A 9 1.57 10.01 9.12
CA TYR A 9 2.37 9.86 7.92
C TYR A 9 3.33 11.05 7.77
N LEU A 10 4.62 10.73 7.63
CA LEU A 10 5.71 11.68 7.43
C LEU A 10 6.23 11.50 6.00
N GLU A 11 6.20 12.57 5.21
CA GLU A 11 6.68 12.55 3.83
C GLU A 11 8.12 13.04 3.73
N THR A 12 8.99 12.24 3.11
CA THR A 12 10.38 12.59 2.80
C THR A 12 10.59 12.53 1.30
N THR A 13 11.05 13.63 0.69
CA THR A 13 11.45 13.65 -0.72
C THR A 13 12.92 13.24 -0.82
N ALA A 14 13.20 12.19 -1.57
CA ALA A 14 14.56 11.71 -1.85
C ALA A 14 15.19 12.45 -3.04
N ASP A 15 16.49 12.27 -3.25
CA ASP A 15 17.26 12.94 -4.30
C ASP A 15 16.76 12.60 -5.72
N ASP A 16 16.14 11.43 -5.92
CA ASP A 16 15.50 11.03 -7.17
C ASP A 16 14.11 11.67 -7.40
N GLY A 17 13.71 12.60 -6.51
CA GLY A 17 12.43 13.30 -6.54
C GLY A 17 11.24 12.46 -6.08
N LYS A 18 11.47 11.20 -5.66
CA LYS A 18 10.41 10.34 -5.15
C LYS A 18 10.11 10.65 -3.68
N VAL A 19 8.86 10.44 -3.29
CA VAL A 19 8.42 10.67 -1.91
C VAL A 19 8.21 9.34 -1.21
N VAL A 20 8.98 9.12 -0.14
CA VAL A 20 8.82 8.00 0.78
C VAL A 20 7.95 8.47 1.94
N VAL A 21 6.89 7.72 2.23
CA VAL A 21 5.97 7.99 3.33
C VAL A 21 6.29 7.05 4.48
N THR A 22 6.80 7.58 5.59
CA THR A 22 7.03 6.82 6.82
C THR A 22 5.81 6.91 7.72
N ASP A 23 5.26 5.75 8.09
CA ASP A 23 4.20 5.65 9.10
C ASP A 23 4.84 5.62 10.49
N ALA A 24 4.67 6.70 11.26
CA ALA A 24 5.24 6.86 12.58
C ALA A 24 4.70 5.88 13.64
N VAL A 25 3.58 5.18 13.35
CA VAL A 25 2.99 4.19 14.26
C VAL A 25 3.60 2.79 14.04
N THR A 26 3.78 2.40 12.78
CA THR A 26 4.26 1.05 12.41
C THR A 26 5.76 1.00 12.07
N SER A 27 6.38 2.18 11.90
CA SER A 27 7.73 2.37 11.34
C SER A 27 7.90 1.86 9.92
N TYR A 28 6.83 1.45 9.23
CA TYR A 28 6.91 1.07 7.82
C TYR A 28 7.10 2.30 6.94
N SER A 29 7.92 2.14 5.92
CA SER A 29 8.04 3.12 4.84
C SER A 29 7.31 2.61 3.61
N TRP A 30 6.65 3.53 2.91
CA TRP A 30 5.78 3.24 1.78
C TRP A 30 6.15 4.11 0.60
N THR A 31 5.98 3.59 -0.62
CA THR A 31 6.00 4.45 -1.81
C THR A 31 4.82 5.40 -1.74
N LYS A 32 4.99 6.71 -2.04
CA LYS A 32 3.84 7.63 -2.21
C LYS A 32 3.13 7.39 -3.53
N ASP A 33 3.87 7.01 -4.57
CA ASP A 33 3.30 6.58 -5.83
C ASP A 33 2.74 5.16 -5.73
N PHE A 34 1.80 4.84 -6.62
CA PHE A 34 1.30 3.49 -6.83
C PHE A 34 1.18 3.18 -8.33
N THR A 35 1.23 1.89 -8.67
CA THR A 35 1.13 1.40 -10.04
C THR A 35 -0.19 0.66 -10.22
N THR A 36 -0.90 0.88 -11.33
CA THR A 36 -2.19 0.24 -11.63
C THR A 36 -2.05 -0.84 -12.69
N GLY A 37 -3.03 -1.73 -12.78
CA GLY A 37 -3.16 -2.66 -13.90
C GLY A 37 -2.23 -3.88 -13.81
N LEU A 38 -1.80 -4.26 -12.61
CA LEU A 38 -0.90 -5.39 -12.40
C LEU A 38 -1.67 -6.62 -11.92
N THR A 39 -1.38 -7.77 -12.55
CA THR A 39 -1.73 -9.07 -11.98
C THR A 39 -0.99 -9.29 -10.66
N TRP A 40 -1.45 -10.23 -9.85
CA TRP A 40 -0.82 -10.49 -8.55
C TRP A 40 0.67 -10.87 -8.67
N GLN A 41 1.02 -11.67 -9.69
CA GLN A 41 2.42 -12.04 -9.94
C GLN A 41 3.26 -10.84 -10.41
N GLN A 42 2.69 -9.98 -11.26
CA GLN A 42 3.35 -8.74 -11.67
C GLN A 42 3.50 -7.76 -10.51
N ALA A 43 2.55 -7.73 -9.57
CA ALA A 43 2.61 -6.89 -8.38
C ALA A 43 3.78 -7.26 -7.47
N LEU A 44 3.99 -8.57 -7.25
CA LEU A 44 5.16 -9.09 -6.52
C LEU A 44 6.45 -8.65 -7.19
N ALA A 45 6.61 -9.01 -8.47
CA ALA A 45 7.81 -8.70 -9.23
C ALA A 45 8.07 -7.19 -9.34
N HIS A 46 7.01 -6.39 -9.45
CA HIS A 46 7.11 -4.93 -9.50
C HIS A 46 7.73 -4.39 -8.22
N CYS A 47 7.23 -4.78 -7.04
CA CYS A 47 7.78 -4.28 -5.79
C CYS A 47 9.19 -4.83 -5.51
N GLU A 48 9.45 -6.11 -5.76
CA GLU A 48 10.77 -6.72 -5.53
C GLU A 48 11.87 -6.14 -6.43
N GLY A 49 11.51 -5.69 -7.64
CA GLY A 49 12.43 -5.06 -8.59
C GLY A 49 12.46 -3.53 -8.52
N LEU A 50 11.70 -2.91 -7.61
CA LEU A 50 11.55 -1.46 -7.58
C LEU A 50 12.78 -0.80 -6.94
N VAL A 51 13.32 0.22 -7.62
CA VAL A 51 14.20 1.23 -7.00
C VAL A 51 13.40 2.52 -6.89
N TYR A 52 13.18 2.98 -5.66
CA TYR A 52 12.33 4.14 -5.37
C TYR A 52 12.81 4.87 -4.12
N GLY A 53 13.03 6.18 -4.22
CA GLY A 53 13.47 7.00 -3.09
C GLY A 53 14.86 6.62 -2.59
N GLY A 54 15.75 6.17 -3.49
CA GLY A 54 17.07 5.66 -3.15
C GLY A 54 17.09 4.27 -2.48
N HIS A 55 15.95 3.57 -2.42
CA HIS A 55 15.82 2.24 -1.80
C HIS A 55 15.44 1.17 -2.81
N SER A 56 15.91 -0.06 -2.60
CA SER A 56 15.70 -1.22 -3.51
C SER A 56 15.18 -2.48 -2.80
N ASP A 57 14.78 -2.37 -1.54
CA ASP A 57 14.30 -3.43 -0.66
C ASP A 57 12.78 -3.36 -0.46
N TRP A 58 12.09 -2.88 -1.50
CA TRP A 58 10.64 -2.78 -1.52
C TRP A 58 10.00 -4.16 -1.69
N ARG A 59 8.82 -4.34 -1.07
CA ARG A 59 8.02 -5.57 -1.19
C ARG A 59 6.55 -5.25 -1.32
N LEU A 60 5.79 -6.20 -1.88
CA LEU A 60 4.34 -6.13 -1.88
C LEU A 60 3.83 -6.34 -0.44
N PRO A 61 3.07 -5.39 0.14
CA PRO A 61 2.58 -5.49 1.51
C PRO A 61 1.67 -6.70 1.68
N ASN A 62 1.70 -7.31 2.87
CA ASN A 62 0.70 -8.31 3.22
C ASN A 62 -0.66 -7.63 3.53
N VAL A 63 -1.72 -8.44 3.64
CA VAL A 63 -3.08 -7.91 3.81
C VAL A 63 -3.25 -7.09 5.10
N ASN A 64 -2.56 -7.47 6.19
CA ASN A 64 -2.62 -6.74 7.45
C ASN A 64 -1.95 -5.36 7.31
N GLN A 65 -0.79 -5.29 6.67
CA GLN A 65 -0.10 -4.02 6.44
C GLN A 65 -0.95 -3.05 5.61
N LEU A 66 -1.64 -3.53 4.57
CA LEU A 66 -2.56 -2.68 3.79
C LEU A 66 -3.78 -2.26 4.61
N THR A 67 -4.34 -3.18 5.39
CA THR A 67 -5.50 -2.89 6.25
C THR A 67 -5.15 -1.84 7.30
N ASP A 68 -3.90 -1.79 7.77
CA ASP A 68 -3.42 -0.79 8.73
C ASP A 68 -3.46 0.65 8.19
N LEU A 69 -3.51 0.82 6.86
CA LEU A 69 -3.68 2.11 6.20
C LEU A 69 -5.14 2.56 6.11
N ILE A 70 -6.10 1.71 6.45
CA ILE A 70 -7.53 2.02 6.41
C ILE A 70 -7.92 2.89 7.62
N ASP A 71 -8.72 3.90 7.34
CA ASP A 71 -9.35 4.79 8.31
C ASP A 71 -10.85 4.88 7.98
N LEU A 72 -11.66 4.08 8.69
CA LEU A 72 -13.11 4.01 8.50
C LEU A 72 -13.85 5.27 8.99
N GLY A 73 -13.16 6.19 9.67
CA GLY A 73 -13.69 7.52 9.96
C GLY A 73 -13.72 8.44 8.74
N ARG A 74 -13.09 8.03 7.63
CA ARG A 74 -13.04 8.75 6.36
C ARG A 74 -13.98 8.13 5.32
N GLY A 75 -14.35 8.95 4.34
CA GLY A 75 -15.16 8.56 3.19
C GLY A 75 -14.34 7.84 2.13
N SER A 76 -14.35 8.34 0.89
CA SER A 76 -13.61 7.76 -0.23
C SER A 76 -12.47 8.71 -0.66
N PRO A 77 -11.18 8.34 -0.47
CA PRO A 77 -10.69 7.08 0.08
C PRO A 77 -10.85 6.95 1.61
N ALA A 78 -11.07 5.72 2.08
CA ALA A 78 -11.17 5.33 3.48
C ALA A 78 -9.76 5.24 4.11
N SER A 79 -8.97 6.31 3.98
CA SER A 79 -7.59 6.35 4.44
C SER A 79 -7.08 7.78 4.65
N ALA A 80 -6.19 7.92 5.63
CA ALA A 80 -5.40 9.13 5.84
C ALA A 80 -4.06 9.15 5.10
N PHE A 81 -3.71 8.05 4.42
CA PHE A 81 -2.44 7.94 3.72
C PHE A 81 -2.37 8.96 2.56
N PRO A 82 -1.29 9.75 2.45
CA PRO A 82 -1.19 10.82 1.47
C PRO A 82 -1.13 10.29 0.04
N GLY A 83 -1.92 10.88 -0.86
CA GLY A 83 -1.96 10.48 -2.27
C GLY A 83 -2.57 9.10 -2.51
N THR A 84 -3.36 8.58 -1.57
CA THR A 84 -4.11 7.34 -1.78
C THR A 84 -5.32 7.55 -2.70
N SER A 85 -5.49 6.61 -3.63
CA SER A 85 -6.68 6.49 -4.46
C SER A 85 -7.73 5.62 -3.78
N SER A 86 -9.02 5.84 -4.08
CA SER A 86 -10.13 4.97 -3.71
C SER A 86 -10.18 3.68 -4.55
N SER A 87 -9.02 3.07 -4.79
CA SER A 87 -8.83 1.90 -5.67
C SER A 87 -8.68 0.59 -4.88
N LEU A 88 -8.63 -0.51 -5.60
CA LEU A 88 -8.28 -1.84 -5.07
C LEU A 88 -6.75 -2.00 -5.09
N PHE A 89 -6.18 -2.47 -3.99
CA PHE A 89 -4.74 -2.69 -3.84
C PHE A 89 -4.43 -4.15 -3.52
N TRP A 90 -3.59 -4.78 -4.35
CA TRP A 90 -3.12 -6.15 -4.11
C TRP A 90 -2.28 -6.23 -2.83
N SER A 91 -2.52 -7.28 -2.05
CA SER A 91 -1.57 -7.74 -1.02
C SER A 91 -0.76 -8.94 -1.51
N SER A 92 0.35 -9.25 -0.83
CA SER A 92 1.12 -10.49 -1.00
C SER A 92 0.47 -11.71 -0.32
N SER A 93 -0.67 -11.55 0.34
CA SER A 93 -1.34 -12.64 1.04
C SER A 93 -2.18 -13.49 0.06
N THR A 94 -1.93 -14.80 0.05
CA THR A 94 -2.72 -15.76 -0.72
C THR A 94 -3.98 -16.17 0.05
N TYR A 95 -5.10 -16.37 -0.64
CA TYR A 95 -6.32 -16.88 -0.02
C TYR A 95 -6.19 -18.38 0.26
N LEU A 96 -6.33 -18.78 1.52
CA LEU A 96 -6.11 -20.17 1.95
C LEU A 96 -7.12 -21.15 1.34
N GLY A 97 -8.36 -20.70 1.09
CA GLY A 97 -9.39 -21.54 0.47
C GLY A 97 -9.15 -21.81 -1.02
N SER A 98 -8.30 -21.04 -1.69
CA SER A 98 -7.97 -21.22 -3.11
C SER A 98 -6.65 -20.52 -3.46
N PRO A 99 -5.54 -21.24 -3.65
CA PRO A 99 -4.22 -20.65 -3.92
C PRO A 99 -4.12 -19.83 -5.22
N THR A 100 -5.07 -20.02 -6.13
CA THR A 100 -5.24 -19.21 -7.36
C THR A 100 -5.77 -17.81 -7.08
N ARG A 101 -6.16 -17.51 -5.83
CA ARG A 101 -6.74 -16.24 -5.39
C ARG A 101 -5.83 -15.56 -4.38
N GLY A 102 -5.78 -14.23 -4.44
CA GLY A 102 -5.03 -13.37 -3.52
C GLY A 102 -5.98 -12.42 -2.81
N TRP A 103 -5.56 -11.91 -1.66
CA TRP A 103 -6.26 -10.85 -0.94
C TRP A 103 -5.92 -9.47 -1.51
N TYR A 104 -6.91 -8.60 -1.60
CA TYR A 104 -6.76 -7.19 -1.89
C TYR A 104 -7.58 -6.35 -0.91
N VAL A 105 -7.21 -5.08 -0.76
CA VAL A 105 -7.93 -4.12 0.09
C VAL A 105 -8.56 -3.05 -0.79
N ARG A 106 -9.83 -2.73 -0.51
CA ARG A 106 -10.62 -1.68 -1.16
C ARG A 106 -10.45 -0.38 -0.40
N PHE A 107 -9.83 0.62 -1.00
CA PHE A 107 -9.66 1.92 -0.36
C PHE A 107 -10.86 2.85 -0.55
N ASP A 108 -11.88 2.48 -1.31
CA ASP A 108 -13.14 3.23 -1.38
C ASP A 108 -14.03 3.03 -0.13
N ASP A 109 -13.99 1.85 0.48
CA ASP A 109 -14.85 1.48 1.63
C ASP A 109 -14.12 0.77 2.78
N GLY A 110 -12.82 0.48 2.63
CA GLY A 110 -11.99 -0.17 3.65
C GLY A 110 -12.14 -1.69 3.72
N THR A 111 -12.89 -2.32 2.82
CA THR A 111 -13.15 -3.77 2.89
C THR A 111 -11.99 -4.61 2.36
N VAL A 112 -11.88 -5.84 2.89
CA VAL A 112 -10.88 -6.84 2.48
C VAL A 112 -11.60 -7.96 1.73
N ASN A 113 -11.15 -8.23 0.51
CA ASN A 113 -11.76 -9.24 -0.37
C ASN A 113 -10.67 -10.01 -1.12
N ASP A 114 -11.04 -11.11 -1.75
CA ASP A 114 -10.13 -11.91 -2.57
C ASP A 114 -10.58 -11.97 -4.04
N ALA A 115 -9.61 -12.17 -4.94
CA ALA A 115 -9.86 -12.30 -6.38
C ALA A 115 -8.84 -13.23 -7.02
N LEU A 116 -9.13 -13.67 -8.25
CA LEU A 116 -8.18 -14.45 -9.05
C LEU A 116 -6.88 -13.67 -9.22
N LYS A 117 -5.74 -14.35 -9.08
CA LYS A 117 -4.40 -13.75 -9.24
C LYS A 117 -4.15 -13.23 -10.67
N SER A 118 -4.96 -13.62 -11.64
CA SER A 118 -4.99 -13.11 -13.01
C SER A 118 -5.73 -11.77 -13.17
N SER A 119 -6.52 -11.34 -12.18
CA SER A 119 -7.13 -10.00 -12.16
C SER A 119 -6.08 -8.92 -11.96
N THR A 120 -6.34 -7.72 -12.46
CA THR A 120 -5.40 -6.60 -12.40
C THR A 120 -5.87 -5.52 -11.43
N TYR A 121 -5.02 -5.14 -10.47
CA TYR A 121 -5.31 -4.09 -9.48
C TYR A 121 -4.13 -3.14 -9.29
N SER A 122 -4.27 -2.22 -8.32
CA SER A 122 -3.22 -1.28 -7.94
C SER A 122 -2.23 -1.90 -6.97
N VAL A 123 -1.04 -1.32 -6.88
CA VAL A 123 0.07 -1.78 -6.04
C VAL A 123 0.77 -0.59 -5.44
N ARG A 124 0.93 -0.60 -4.11
CA ARG A 124 1.78 0.29 -3.34
C ARG A 124 2.78 -0.58 -2.59
N CYS A 125 4.06 -0.26 -2.67
CA CYS A 125 5.11 -1.08 -2.07
C CYS A 125 5.45 -0.59 -0.67
N VAL A 126 5.89 -1.51 0.19
CA VAL A 126 6.27 -1.26 1.58
C VAL A 126 7.69 -1.76 1.84
N ARG A 127 8.39 -1.15 2.80
CA ARG A 127 9.66 -1.62 3.36
C ARG A 127 9.71 -1.39 4.88
N MET A 128 10.64 -2.07 5.56
CA MET A 128 10.94 -1.89 6.98
C MET A 128 12.04 -0.85 7.17
#